data_AF-A0A952KH69-F1
#
_entry.id   AF-A0A952KH69-F1
#
_cell.length_a   1.000
_cell.length_b   1.000
_cell.length_c   1.000
_cell.angle_alpha   90.00
_cell.angle_beta   90.00
_cell.angle_gamma   90.00
#
_symmetry.space_group_name_H-M   'P 1'
#
loop_
_entity.id
_entity.type
_entity.pdbx_description
1 polymer ?
#
loop_
_entity_poly.entity_id
_entity_poly.type
_entity_poly.pdbx_seq_one_letter_code
_entity_poly.pdbx_strand_id
1 'polypeptide(L)'
;MTRSGFSDNSGAFVADFNALTQQSGSAGITPAPAVWVPHRPARPQKSEGGKRFRLAAPYEPAGDQPQAIAELMAGIDAHDRDQVLLGVTGSGKTFTMAKIIEQTQRPALILAHNKTLAAQLYSEFKAFFPDNAVEYFVSYYDYYQPEAYVPR
;
A
#
# COMPACT_ATOMS: atom_id res chain seq x y z
N MET A 1 2.84 43.24 -13.90
CA MET A 1 4.28 43.06 -14.23
C MET A 1 4.95 42.52 -12.97
N THR A 2 5.10 41.19 -12.85
CA THR A 2 6.39 40.40 -12.82
C THR A 2 7.29 40.73 -11.61
N ARG A 3 7.86 39.80 -10.82
CA ARG A 3 8.20 38.36 -10.99
C ARG A 3 8.61 37.73 -9.64
N SER A 4 8.52 36.39 -9.58
CA SER A 4 9.36 35.36 -8.92
C SER A 4 10.48 35.79 -7.94
N GLY A 5 10.88 35.02 -6.93
CA GLY A 5 10.77 33.58 -6.68
C GLY A 5 11.89 33.19 -5.72
N PHE A 6 11.59 32.32 -4.77
CA PHE A 6 12.43 31.89 -3.66
C PHE A 6 12.92 30.47 -3.93
N SER A 7 14.19 30.14 -3.66
CA SER A 7 14.61 28.78 -3.30
C SER A 7 16.04 28.74 -2.78
N ASP A 8 16.18 28.03 -1.67
CA ASP A 8 17.33 27.86 -0.78
C ASP A 8 18.48 26.96 -1.28
N ASN A 9 19.60 27.17 -0.59
CA ASN A 9 20.85 26.38 -0.54
C ASN A 9 20.67 24.99 0.09
N SER A 10 21.36 23.97 -0.43
CA SER A 10 22.06 22.97 0.40
C SER A 10 23.12 22.24 -0.43
N GLY A 11 24.32 22.12 0.12
CA GLY A 11 25.53 21.67 -0.56
C GLY A 11 25.64 20.15 -0.69
N ALA A 12 26.10 19.71 -1.86
CA ALA A 12 26.73 18.43 -2.09
C ALA A 12 27.96 18.66 -2.97
N PHE A 13 29.12 18.18 -2.53
CA PHE A 13 30.39 18.22 -3.26
C PHE A 13 30.52 16.95 -4.11
N VAL A 14 30.56 17.08 -5.44
CA VAL A 14 31.00 16.03 -6.37
C VAL A 14 31.76 16.67 -7.54
N ALA A 15 32.91 16.08 -7.86
CA ALA A 15 34.02 16.51 -8.71
C ALA A 15 33.70 17.38 -9.96
N ASP A 16 34.47 18.46 -10.09
CA ASP A 16 34.51 19.37 -11.24
C ASP A 16 35.13 18.68 -12.47
N PHE A 17 34.32 18.51 -13.52
CA PHE A 17 34.68 17.83 -14.77
C PHE A 17 34.98 18.82 -15.91
N ASN A 18 35.32 20.08 -15.63
CA ASN A 18 35.45 21.12 -16.67
C ASN A 18 36.85 21.42 -17.21
N ALA A 19 37.86 20.59 -16.96
CA ALA A 19 39.23 20.94 -17.38
C ALA A 19 39.62 20.60 -18.83
N LEU A 20 38.73 20.06 -19.70
CA LEU A 20 39.16 19.55 -21.02
C LEU A 20 38.22 19.82 -22.20
N THR A 21 37.69 21.05 -22.36
CA THR A 21 37.05 21.43 -23.63
C THR A 21 37.38 22.85 -24.08
N GLN A 22 38.65 23.10 -24.38
CA GLN A 22 39.02 24.15 -25.33
C GLN A 22 39.59 23.47 -26.58
N GLN A 23 38.75 23.25 -27.59
CA GLN A 23 39.07 23.49 -29.01
C GLN A 23 37.93 23.06 -29.95
N SER A 24 37.39 24.09 -30.62
CA SER A 24 36.96 24.13 -32.03
C SER A 24 35.88 23.17 -32.56
N GLY A 25 34.84 23.79 -33.14
CA GLY A 25 34.23 23.29 -34.38
C GLY A 25 32.74 22.98 -34.30
N SER A 26 31.97 23.70 -35.12
CA SER A 26 30.54 23.55 -35.40
C SER A 26 30.01 22.10 -35.52
N ALA A 27 29.07 21.71 -34.67
CA ALA A 27 28.05 20.69 -34.95
C ALA A 27 26.92 20.78 -33.92
N GLY A 28 25.70 20.47 -34.35
CA GLY A 28 24.44 20.74 -33.65
C GLY A 28 24.35 20.30 -32.18
N ILE A 29 23.62 21.10 -31.40
CA ILE A 29 23.28 20.84 -30.01
C ILE A 29 22.46 19.54 -29.95
N THR A 30 23.06 18.45 -29.47
CA THR A 30 22.32 17.23 -29.12
C THR A 30 21.61 17.50 -27.79
N PRO A 31 20.27 17.39 -27.69
CA PRO A 31 19.59 17.58 -26.41
C PRO A 31 20.00 16.46 -25.44
N ALA A 32 20.20 16.83 -24.17
CA ALA A 32 20.52 15.89 -23.09
C ALA A 32 19.53 14.71 -23.07
N PRO A 33 19.97 13.48 -22.79
CA PRO A 33 19.09 12.31 -22.80
C PRO A 33 17.97 12.52 -21.77
N ALA A 34 16.72 12.47 -22.25
CA ALA A 34 15.55 12.65 -21.39
C ALA A 34 15.54 11.59 -20.29
N VAL A 35 15.41 12.03 -19.04
CA VAL A 35 15.25 11.16 -17.88
C VAL A 35 14.01 10.30 -18.10
N TRP A 36 14.19 8.98 -18.17
CA TRP A 36 13.08 8.05 -18.29
C TRP A 36 12.19 8.14 -17.04
N VAL A 37 10.96 8.58 -17.21
CA VAL A 37 9.92 8.55 -16.18
C VAL A 37 8.94 7.45 -16.56
N PRO A 38 8.79 6.39 -15.76
CA PRO A 38 7.82 5.35 -16.07
C PRO A 38 6.42 5.98 -16.18
N HIS A 39 5.76 5.72 -17.31
CA HIS A 39 4.39 6.18 -17.55
C HIS A 39 3.48 5.61 -16.46
N ARG A 40 3.09 6.44 -15.49
CA ARG A 40 2.03 6.13 -14.53
C ARG A 40 0.71 6.54 -15.19
N PRO A 41 -0.11 5.61 -15.70
CA PRO A 41 -1.41 5.96 -16.25
C PRO A 41 -2.22 6.70 -15.17
N ALA A 42 -3.02 7.69 -15.58
CA ALA A 42 -3.97 8.32 -14.70
C ALA A 42 -4.88 7.23 -14.12
N ARG A 43 -4.92 7.12 -12.78
CA ARG A 43 -5.81 6.17 -12.12
C ARG A 43 -7.23 6.50 -12.60
N PRO A 44 -7.99 5.52 -13.14
CA PRO A 44 -9.36 5.77 -13.53
C PRO A 44 -10.11 6.36 -12.32
N GLN A 45 -11.03 7.29 -12.60
CA GLN A 45 -11.91 7.81 -11.56
C GLN A 45 -12.61 6.60 -10.94
N LYS A 46 -12.50 6.43 -9.62
CA LYS A 46 -13.17 5.31 -8.93
C LYS A 46 -14.62 5.33 -9.34
N SER A 47 -15.16 4.18 -9.76
CA SER A 47 -16.58 4.01 -9.98
C SER A 47 -17.28 4.22 -8.63
N GLU A 48 -17.70 5.44 -8.33
CA GLU A 48 -18.56 5.72 -7.18
C GLU A 48 -19.92 5.04 -7.43
N GLY A 49 -20.56 4.32 -6.51
CA GLY A 49 -20.22 3.97 -5.14
C GLY A 49 -20.16 2.46 -4.96
N GLY A 50 -19.08 1.97 -4.36
CA GLY A 50 -19.01 0.60 -3.89
C GLY A 50 -20.11 0.30 -2.87
N LYS A 51 -20.54 -0.97 -2.78
CA LYS A 51 -21.43 -1.41 -1.71
C LYS A 51 -20.80 -1.05 -0.36
N ARG A 52 -21.54 -0.35 0.51
CA ARG A 52 -21.08 -0.07 1.88
C ARG A 52 -20.71 -1.38 2.56
N PHE A 53 -19.58 -1.40 3.26
CA PHE A 53 -19.22 -2.54 4.09
C PHE A 53 -20.22 -2.63 5.24
N ARG A 54 -20.87 -3.78 5.39
CA ARG A 54 -21.77 -4.07 6.50
C ARG A 54 -21.32 -5.36 7.16
N LEU A 55 -20.93 -5.27 8.41
CA LEU A 55 -20.50 -6.41 9.19
C LEU A 55 -21.74 -7.21 9.65
N ALA A 56 -21.79 -8.48 9.26
CA ALA A 56 -22.72 -9.45 9.79
C ALA A 56 -22.03 -10.24 10.90
N ALA A 57 -22.39 -9.94 12.17
CA ALA A 57 -21.93 -10.71 13.32
C ALA A 57 -23.05 -10.79 14.36
N PRO A 58 -23.24 -11.94 15.03
CA PRO A 58 -24.25 -12.10 16.08
C PRO A 58 -23.83 -11.54 17.45
N TYR A 59 -22.67 -10.89 17.53
CA TYR A 59 -22.08 -10.37 18.76
C TYR A 59 -21.46 -8.99 18.53
N GLU A 60 -21.39 -8.22 19.61
CA GLU A 60 -20.76 -6.90 19.65
C GLU A 60 -19.32 -6.97 20.18
N PRO A 61 -18.49 -5.94 19.93
CA PRO A 61 -17.16 -5.85 20.51
C PRO A 61 -17.18 -5.95 22.04
N ALA A 62 -16.29 -6.79 22.58
CA ALA A 62 -16.22 -7.07 24.01
C ALA A 62 -14.77 -7.12 24.52
N GLY A 63 -14.60 -7.05 25.84
CA GLY A 63 -13.27 -6.97 26.46
C GLY A 63 -12.52 -5.72 26.03
N ASP A 64 -11.27 -5.89 25.59
CA ASP A 64 -10.41 -4.77 25.15
C ASP A 64 -10.68 -4.32 23.71
N GLN A 65 -11.56 -5.02 22.98
CA GLN A 65 -11.83 -4.70 21.57
C GLN A 65 -12.40 -3.29 21.35
N PRO A 66 -13.38 -2.78 22.14
CA PRO A 66 -13.90 -1.43 21.93
C PRO A 66 -12.82 -0.35 22.03
N GLN A 67 -11.90 -0.50 23.00
CA GLN A 67 -10.78 0.41 23.19
C GLN A 67 -9.80 0.34 22.02
N ALA A 68 -9.39 -0.88 21.63
CA ALA A 68 -8.47 -1.07 20.51
C ALA A 68 -9.03 -0.52 19.18
N ILE A 69 -10.34 -0.66 18.93
CA ILE A 69 -11.01 -0.07 17.77
C ILE A 69 -10.94 1.46 17.84
N ALA A 70 -11.26 2.05 18.99
CA ALA A 70 -11.24 3.51 19.16
C ALA A 70 -9.84 4.11 18.94
N GLU A 71 -8.81 3.48 19.50
CA GLU A 71 -7.42 3.92 19.35
C GLU A 71 -6.95 3.85 17.90
N LEU A 72 -7.22 2.73 17.20
CA LEU A 72 -6.83 2.58 15.79
C LEU A 72 -7.61 3.53 14.88
N MET A 73 -8.89 3.78 15.16
CA MET A 73 -9.68 4.76 14.41
C MET A 73 -9.14 6.18 14.59
N ALA A 74 -8.75 6.55 15.82
CA ALA A 74 -8.14 7.86 16.08
C ALA A 74 -6.83 8.05 15.28
N GLY A 75 -5.98 7.03 15.21
CA GLY A 75 -4.77 7.08 14.37
C GLY A 75 -5.09 7.18 12.87
N ILE A 76 -6.14 6.49 12.40
CA ILE A 76 -6.57 6.58 11.00
C ILE A 76 -7.06 8.00 10.67
N ASP A 77 -7.84 8.61 11.56
CA ASP A 77 -8.34 9.99 11.41
C ASP A 77 -7.21 11.02 11.51
N ALA A 78 -6.18 10.75 12.32
CA ALA A 78 -4.93 11.51 12.38
C ALA A 78 -4.03 11.32 11.14
N HIS A 79 -4.42 10.46 10.19
CA HIS A 79 -3.66 10.11 8.99
C HIS A 79 -2.33 9.39 9.27
N ASP A 80 -2.24 8.70 10.41
CA ASP A 80 -1.11 7.84 10.72
C ASP A 80 -0.99 6.72 9.68
N ARG A 81 0.23 6.55 9.17
CA ARG A 81 0.52 5.56 8.12
C ARG A 81 0.59 4.14 8.66
N ASP A 82 1.24 3.99 9.81
CA ASP A 82 1.62 2.71 10.38
C ASP A 82 1.09 2.60 11.81
N GLN A 83 0.35 1.53 12.10
CA GLN A 83 -0.25 1.28 13.41
C GLN A 83 -0.17 -0.22 13.73
N VAL A 84 -0.09 -0.56 15.01
CA VAL A 84 0.05 -1.95 15.47
C VAL A 84 -1.07 -2.30 16.44
N LEU A 85 -1.88 -3.30 16.08
CA LEU A 85 -2.84 -3.91 16.99
C LEU A 85 -2.15 -4.99 17.84
N LEU A 86 -1.79 -4.64 19.07
CA LEU A 86 -1.28 -5.60 20.04
C LEU A 86 -2.44 -6.40 20.64
N GLY A 87 -2.45 -7.71 20.45
CA GLY A 87 -3.49 -8.57 21.01
C GLY A 87 -3.04 -10.02 21.14
N VAL A 88 -3.40 -10.65 22.26
CA VAL A 88 -3.12 -12.06 22.53
C VAL A 88 -3.88 -12.99 21.57
N THR A 89 -3.49 -14.26 21.47
CA THR A 89 -4.23 -15.25 20.69
C THR A 89 -5.62 -15.46 21.27
N GLY A 90 -6.64 -15.56 20.41
CA GLY A 90 -8.02 -15.73 20.84
C GLY A 90 -8.77 -14.44 21.20
N SER A 91 -8.12 -13.27 21.21
CA SER A 91 -8.76 -11.99 21.56
C SER A 91 -9.72 -11.43 20.48
N GLY A 92 -9.90 -12.12 19.35
CA GLY A 92 -10.76 -11.65 18.26
C GLY A 92 -10.13 -10.55 17.39
N LYS A 93 -8.83 -10.63 17.09
CA LYS A 93 -8.13 -9.67 16.22
C LYS A 93 -8.79 -9.53 14.85
N THR A 94 -9.23 -10.63 14.23
CA THR A 94 -9.92 -10.56 12.93
C THR A 94 -11.20 -9.73 13.01
N PHE A 95 -12.01 -9.97 14.05
CA PHE A 95 -13.26 -9.23 14.27
C PHE A 95 -13.00 -7.74 14.54
N THR A 96 -11.97 -7.42 15.33
CA THR A 96 -11.51 -6.05 15.57
C THR A 96 -11.19 -5.34 14.25
N MET A 97 -10.41 -5.99 13.38
CA MET A 97 -10.08 -5.45 12.06
C MET A 97 -11.30 -5.35 11.14
N ALA A 98 -12.25 -6.28 11.22
CA ALA A 98 -13.51 -6.22 10.48
C ALA A 98 -14.34 -4.98 10.87
N LYS A 99 -14.44 -4.65 12.17
CA LYS A 99 -15.09 -3.41 12.62
C LYS A 99 -14.39 -2.16 12.09
N ILE A 100 -13.06 -2.14 12.03
CA ILE A 100 -12.30 -1.02 11.46
C ILE A 100 -12.60 -0.87 9.96
N ILE A 101 -12.63 -1.96 9.20
CA ILE A 101 -12.98 -1.93 7.77
C ILE A 101 -14.41 -1.41 7.58
N GLU A 102 -15.35 -1.88 8.41
CA GLU A 102 -16.72 -1.37 8.42
C GLU A 102 -16.78 0.13 8.74
N GLN A 103 -16.08 0.63 9.76
CA GLN A 103 -16.17 2.04 10.13
C GLN A 103 -15.50 2.96 9.11
N THR A 104 -14.35 2.55 8.57
CA THR A 104 -13.59 3.37 7.62
C THR A 104 -14.19 3.39 6.22
N GLN A 105 -14.98 2.38 5.84
CA GLN A 105 -15.56 2.23 4.50
C GLN A 105 -14.51 2.27 3.36
N ARG A 106 -13.30 1.79 3.65
CA ARG A 106 -12.18 1.78 2.70
C ARG A 106 -11.92 0.34 2.21
N PRO A 107 -11.66 0.14 0.91
CA PRO A 107 -11.15 -1.15 0.42
C PRO A 107 -9.85 -1.51 1.16
N ALA A 108 -9.78 -2.73 1.67
CA ALA A 108 -8.66 -3.23 2.46
C ALA A 108 -7.96 -4.38 1.75
N LEU A 109 -6.64 -4.46 1.91
CA LEU A 109 -5.82 -5.60 1.50
C LEU A 109 -5.27 -6.25 2.76
N ILE A 110 -5.54 -7.53 2.94
CA ILE A 110 -5.09 -8.31 4.10
C ILE A 110 -4.02 -9.28 3.61
N LEU A 111 -2.83 -9.16 4.19
CA LEU A 111 -1.68 -9.99 3.83
C LEU A 111 -1.49 -11.07 4.89
N ALA A 112 -1.34 -12.32 4.44
CA ALA A 112 -1.02 -13.46 5.28
C ALA A 112 0.25 -14.13 4.76
N HIS A 113 1.08 -14.61 5.67
CA HIS A 113 2.39 -15.17 5.34
C HIS A 113 2.34 -16.60 4.77
N ASN A 114 1.17 -17.27 4.79
CA ASN A 114 0.99 -18.60 4.23
C ASN A 114 -0.45 -18.82 3.71
N LYS A 115 -0.63 -19.84 2.86
CA LYS A 115 -1.91 -20.17 2.22
C LYS A 115 -2.98 -20.63 3.23
N THR A 116 -2.60 -21.35 4.28
CA THR A 116 -3.55 -21.87 5.28
C THR A 116 -4.23 -20.75 6.07
N LEU A 117 -3.45 -19.81 6.59
CA LEU A 117 -3.95 -18.63 7.31
C LEU A 117 -4.72 -17.71 6.36
N ALA A 118 -4.25 -17.55 5.12
CA ALA A 118 -4.99 -16.79 4.12
C ALA A 118 -6.38 -17.36 3.87
N ALA A 119 -6.51 -18.69 3.74
CA ALA A 119 -7.79 -19.37 3.57
C ALA A 119 -8.70 -19.24 4.81
N GLN A 120 -8.12 -19.31 6.02
CA GLN A 120 -8.87 -19.09 7.27
C GLN A 120 -9.43 -17.66 7.31
N LEU A 121 -8.59 -16.65 7.08
CA LEU A 121 -9.00 -15.25 7.07
C LEU A 121 -10.05 -15.01 5.99
N TYR A 122 -9.87 -15.55 4.78
CA TYR A 122 -10.86 -15.45 3.72
C TYR A 122 -12.22 -15.99 4.16
N SER A 123 -12.26 -17.16 4.81
CA SER A 123 -13.49 -17.76 5.32
C SER A 123 -14.15 -16.90 6.40
N GLU A 124 -13.37 -16.39 7.36
CA GLU A 124 -13.85 -15.48 8.41
C GLU A 124 -14.41 -14.19 7.80
N PHE A 125 -13.68 -13.54 6.90
CA PHE A 125 -14.12 -12.30 6.25
C PHE A 125 -15.33 -12.50 5.34
N LYS A 126 -15.44 -13.65 4.67
CA LYS A 126 -16.62 -13.98 3.86
C LYS A 126 -17.88 -14.12 4.72
N ALA A 127 -17.73 -14.70 5.91
CA ALA A 127 -18.82 -14.78 6.90
C ALA A 127 -19.17 -13.40 7.48
N PHE A 128 -18.16 -12.56 7.75
CA PHE A 128 -18.34 -11.20 8.25
C PHE A 128 -18.97 -10.24 7.24
N PHE A 129 -18.66 -10.38 5.95
CA PHE A 129 -19.14 -9.47 4.91
C PHE A 129 -19.83 -10.22 3.76
N PRO A 130 -20.97 -10.90 4.03
CA PRO A 130 -21.65 -11.74 3.04
C PRO A 130 -22.18 -10.94 1.83
N ASP A 131 -22.49 -9.66 2.05
CA ASP A 131 -23.02 -8.74 1.03
C ASP A 131 -21.94 -8.01 0.22
N ASN A 132 -20.67 -8.11 0.61
CA ASN A 132 -19.54 -7.41 0.00
C ASN A 132 -18.62 -8.36 -0.79
N ALA A 133 -17.79 -7.78 -1.66
CA ALA A 133 -16.77 -8.51 -2.39
C ALA A 133 -15.59 -8.81 -1.47
N VAL A 134 -15.52 -10.06 -1.02
CA VAL A 134 -14.36 -10.64 -0.31
C VAL A 134 -13.74 -11.63 -1.29
N GLU A 135 -12.49 -11.37 -1.67
CA GLU A 135 -11.77 -12.09 -2.72
C GLU A 135 -10.52 -12.77 -2.15
N TYR A 136 -10.10 -13.86 -2.80
CA TYR A 136 -8.94 -14.66 -2.39
C TYR A 136 -7.87 -14.64 -3.48
N PHE A 137 -6.71 -14.07 -3.18
CA PHE A 137 -5.61 -13.95 -4.15
C PHE A 137 -4.35 -14.64 -3.63
N VAL A 138 -4.05 -15.81 -4.19
CA VAL A 138 -2.85 -16.60 -3.91
C VAL A 138 -2.27 -17.15 -5.21
N SER A 139 -1.02 -17.60 -5.16
CA SER A 139 -0.44 -18.33 -6.29
C SER A 139 -1.33 -19.52 -6.69
N TYR A 140 -1.67 -19.58 -7.96
CA TYR A 140 -2.45 -20.66 -8.56
C TYR A 140 -1.63 -21.94 -8.79
N TYR A 141 -0.30 -21.88 -8.60
CA TYR A 141 0.55 -23.06 -8.71
C TYR A 141 0.44 -23.92 -7.45
N ASP A 142 0.13 -25.20 -7.65
CA ASP A 142 0.23 -26.24 -6.61
C ASP A 142 1.69 -26.60 -6.33
N TYR A 143 2.48 -26.73 -7.40
CA TYR A 143 3.91 -26.93 -7.37
C TYR A 143 4.58 -25.97 -8.35
N TYR A 144 5.62 -25.27 -7.89
CA TYR A 144 6.44 -24.41 -8.73
C TYR A 144 7.91 -24.66 -8.40
N GLN A 145 8.63 -25.16 -9.39
CA GLN A 145 10.09 -25.24 -9.36
C GLN A 145 10.63 -24.13 -10.26
N PRO A 146 11.28 -23.08 -9.71
CA PRO A 146 11.90 -22.06 -10.54
C PRO A 146 13.04 -22.67 -11.35
N GLU A 147 13.24 -22.18 -12.57
CA GLU A 147 14.45 -22.46 -13.33
C GLU A 147 15.66 -21.97 -12.53
N ALA A 148 16.58 -22.89 -12.25
CA ALA A 148 17.81 -22.59 -11.52
C ALA A 148 18.99 -23.17 -12.29
N TYR A 149 19.93 -22.31 -12.66
CA TYR A 149 21.22 -22.72 -13.18
C TYR A 149 22.15 -23.06 -12.02
N VAL A 150 22.59 -24.32 -11.95
CA VAL A 150 23.60 -24.78 -10.98
C VAL A 150 24.87 -25.10 -11.76
N PRO A 151 25.84 -24.16 -11.85
CA PRO A 151 27.12 -24.44 -12.48
C PRO A 151 27.85 -25.55 -11.71
N ARG A 152 28.44 -26.50 -12.44
CA ARG A 152 29.32 -27.55 -11.92
C ARG A 152 30.73 -27.33 -12.42
#